data_AF-A0A356T8X9-F1
#
_entry.id   AF-A0A356T8X9-F1
#
_cell.length_a   1.000
_cell.length_b   1.000
_cell.length_c   1.000
_cell.angle_alpha   90.00
_cell.angle_beta   90.00
_cell.angle_gamma   90.00
#
_symmetry.space_group_name_H-M   'P 1'
#
loop_
_entity.id
_entity.type
_entity.pdbx_description
1 polymer ?
#
loop_
_entity_poly.entity_id
_entity_poly.type
_entity_poly.pdbx_seq_one_letter_code
_entity_poly.pdbx_strand_id
1 'polypeptide(L)'
;MMTRSCEGVRCPGAGDPAATSCVGGVCVSPECTPETPEACPPPECVADSECSAGSVPCAAPVCLAGSCGLRGDDARCEGRCDPRVGCVGAPDARVDAGAPDAGAADCAAVCPGECVAGVCEIINERTARCPDGVPCRVRCSVNECRGGVFCGDAPCTVECVGLGGCRGVVECGASSDCDVQCDSFRGCPDIRCGTGRCTVACREDDDCNRVTCPPGGTCEIACEGVGSCAGIICEGDCAITCGDTACQAVDCRAACACDVGCTGSACATVMCRPGCESGSGCTSTGAGCDACP
;
A
#
# COMPACT_ATOMS: atom_id res chain seq x y z
N MET A 1 3.58 1.07 31.44
CA MET A 1 4.69 0.58 32.30
C MET A 1 4.93 -0.86 31.91
N MET A 2 6.05 -1.16 31.23
CA MET A 2 6.35 -2.51 30.73
C MET A 2 7.12 -3.27 31.82
N THR A 3 6.46 -4.18 32.54
CA THR A 3 7.15 -5.15 33.38
C THR A 3 7.94 -6.10 32.47
N ARG A 4 9.13 -6.56 32.88
CA ARG A 4 9.93 -7.52 32.09
C ARG A 4 9.04 -8.70 31.66
N SER A 5 8.89 -8.87 30.34
CA SER A 5 8.15 -9.98 29.73
C SER A 5 8.83 -11.30 30.08
N CYS A 6 8.05 -12.34 30.40
CA CYS A 6 8.53 -13.71 30.53
C CYS A 6 8.82 -14.37 29.16
N GLU A 7 8.81 -13.60 28.07
CA GLU A 7 9.26 -14.06 26.76
C GLU A 7 10.65 -14.65 26.83
N GLY A 8 10.78 -15.89 26.34
CA GLY A 8 12.06 -16.60 26.25
C GLY A 8 12.53 -17.23 27.55
N VAL A 9 11.84 -17.04 28.68
CA VAL A 9 12.19 -17.69 29.96
C VAL A 9 11.56 -19.08 30.01
N ARG A 10 12.40 -20.12 30.17
CA ARG A 10 11.95 -21.50 30.42
C ARG A 10 12.21 -21.87 31.87
N CYS A 11 11.13 -22.13 32.61
CA CYS A 11 11.18 -22.60 33.99
C CYS A 11 10.85 -24.11 34.06
N PRO A 12 11.55 -24.91 34.89
CA PRO A 12 12.64 -24.48 35.77
C PRO A 12 13.93 -24.20 34.97
N GLY A 13 14.63 -23.13 35.37
CA GLY A 13 15.98 -22.85 34.87
C GLY A 13 17.01 -23.82 35.46
N ALA A 14 18.31 -23.54 35.28
CA ALA A 14 19.39 -24.37 35.83
C ALA A 14 19.52 -24.34 37.37
N GLY A 15 18.60 -23.65 38.06
CA GLY A 15 18.58 -23.47 39.51
C GLY A 15 17.62 -24.41 40.22
N ASP A 16 16.75 -23.85 41.07
CA ASP A 16 15.80 -24.60 41.87
C ASP A 16 14.76 -25.34 40.98
N PRO A 17 14.68 -26.69 41.03
CA PRO A 17 13.71 -27.45 40.25
C PRO A 17 12.26 -27.18 40.66
N ALA A 18 12.01 -26.61 41.85
CA ALA A 18 10.67 -26.22 42.29
C ALA A 18 10.20 -24.89 41.67
N ALA A 19 11.12 -24.08 41.11
CA ALA A 19 10.81 -22.79 40.51
C ALA A 19 10.26 -22.93 39.09
N THR A 20 8.98 -23.29 38.97
CA THR A 20 8.32 -23.62 37.69
C THR A 20 7.43 -22.51 37.12
N SER A 21 7.25 -21.39 37.82
CA SER A 21 6.47 -20.23 37.37
C SER A 21 7.40 -19.04 37.03
N CYS A 22 6.99 -18.12 36.17
CA CYS A 22 7.79 -16.93 35.82
C CYS A 22 7.10 -15.64 36.28
N VAL A 23 7.82 -14.82 37.04
CA VAL A 23 7.39 -13.49 37.47
C VAL A 23 8.55 -12.50 37.22
N GLY A 24 8.31 -11.44 36.45
CA GLY A 24 9.31 -10.40 36.19
C GLY A 24 10.57 -10.86 35.43
N GLY A 25 10.48 -12.00 34.72
CA GLY A 25 11.60 -12.60 33.99
C GLY A 25 12.45 -13.58 34.81
N VAL A 26 12.03 -13.93 36.03
CA VAL A 26 12.73 -14.86 36.93
C VAL A 26 11.83 -16.06 37.23
N CYS A 27 12.43 -17.26 37.27
CA CYS A 27 11.72 -18.46 37.71
C CYS A 27 11.51 -18.44 39.22
N VAL A 28 10.26 -18.59 39.66
CA VAL A 28 9.81 -18.60 41.05
C VAL A 28 8.96 -19.83 41.33
N SER A 29 8.75 -20.15 42.61
CA SER A 29 7.80 -21.19 43.02
C SER A 29 6.39 -20.86 42.49
N PRO A 30 5.57 -21.85 42.08
CA PRO A 30 4.15 -21.65 41.79
C PRO A 30 3.36 -21.04 42.96
N GLU A 31 3.86 -21.21 44.18
CA GLU A 31 3.26 -20.64 45.39
C GLU A 31 3.59 -19.15 45.56
N CYS A 32 4.48 -18.57 44.75
CA CYS A 32 4.70 -17.13 44.72
C CYS A 32 3.55 -16.44 43.99
N THR A 33 2.60 -15.90 44.75
CA THR A 33 1.44 -15.16 44.27
C THR A 33 1.29 -13.85 45.06
N PRO A 34 0.48 -12.88 44.58
CA PRO A 34 0.17 -11.68 45.37
C PRO A 34 -0.44 -11.97 46.75
N GLU A 35 -1.08 -13.14 46.91
CA GLU A 35 -1.75 -13.57 48.14
C GLU A 35 -0.80 -14.33 49.09
N THR A 36 0.36 -14.78 48.59
CA THR A 36 1.41 -15.54 49.30
C THR A 36 2.81 -14.96 49.02
N PRO A 37 3.08 -13.71 49.41
CA PRO A 37 4.34 -13.03 49.13
C PRO A 37 5.55 -13.64 49.85
N GLU A 38 5.35 -14.33 50.97
CA GLU A 38 6.41 -15.05 51.69
C GLU A 38 6.99 -16.26 50.93
N ALA A 39 6.26 -16.78 49.93
CA ALA A 39 6.73 -17.83 49.03
C ALA A 39 7.52 -17.27 47.82
N CYS A 40 7.57 -15.94 47.69
CA CYS A 40 8.38 -15.28 46.68
C CYS A 40 9.83 -15.09 47.16
N PRO A 41 10.83 -15.12 46.25
CA PRO A 41 12.20 -14.78 46.60
C PRO A 41 12.29 -13.38 47.20
N PRO A 42 13.24 -13.14 48.13
CA PRO A 42 13.49 -11.81 48.64
C PRO A 42 13.86 -10.86 47.50
N PRO A 43 13.49 -9.57 47.60
CA PRO A 43 13.83 -8.59 46.57
C PRO A 43 15.36 -8.45 46.45
N GLU A 44 15.84 -8.30 45.22
CA GLU A 44 17.25 -8.04 44.89
C GLU A 44 17.72 -6.66 45.37
N CYS A 45 16.80 -5.71 45.50
CA CYS A 45 17.08 -4.34 45.92
C CYS A 45 15.89 -3.71 46.63
N VAL A 46 16.16 -2.70 47.45
CA VAL A 46 15.19 -1.78 48.07
C VAL A 46 15.41 -0.35 47.54
N ALA A 47 16.64 -0.02 47.16
CA ALA A 47 17.00 1.27 46.58
C ALA A 47 17.90 1.14 45.34
N ASP A 48 17.88 2.16 44.46
CA ASP A 48 18.67 2.22 43.22
C ASP A 48 20.18 2.02 43.47
N SER A 49 20.67 2.48 44.63
CA SER A 49 22.09 2.38 45.02
C SER A 49 22.56 0.96 45.30
N GLU A 50 21.64 0.02 45.51
CA GLU A 50 21.96 -1.40 45.74
C GLU A 50 22.11 -2.17 44.43
N CYS A 51 21.73 -1.56 43.30
CA CYS A 51 21.86 -2.13 41.99
C CYS A 51 23.21 -1.76 41.35
N SER A 52 23.92 -2.76 40.83
CA SER A 52 25.18 -2.55 40.11
C SER A 52 24.96 -1.63 38.91
N ALA A 53 25.75 -0.56 38.83
CA ALA A 53 25.81 0.26 37.63
C ALA A 53 26.24 -0.62 36.45
N GLY A 54 25.40 -0.70 35.41
CA GLY A 54 25.74 -1.39 34.17
C GLY A 54 26.97 -0.75 33.52
N SER A 55 27.57 -1.46 32.56
CA SER A 55 28.71 -0.97 31.76
C SER A 55 28.36 0.15 30.78
N VAL A 56 27.10 0.60 30.75
CA VAL A 56 26.57 1.56 29.78
C VAL A 56 26.50 2.96 30.40
N PRO A 57 27.27 3.96 29.92
CA PRO A 57 27.39 5.27 30.55
C PRO A 57 26.12 6.14 30.49
N CYS A 58 25.24 5.86 29.52
CA CYS A 58 23.96 6.55 29.38
C CYS A 58 22.84 5.95 30.24
N ALA A 59 23.07 4.83 30.92
CA ALA A 59 22.05 4.17 31.74
C ALA A 59 22.41 4.24 33.23
N ALA A 60 21.41 4.45 34.07
CA ALA A 60 21.54 4.42 35.53
C ALA A 60 20.86 3.17 36.11
N PRO A 61 21.44 2.53 37.13
CA PRO A 61 20.76 1.46 37.85
C PRO A 61 19.51 2.00 38.55
N VAL A 62 18.43 1.23 38.52
CA VAL A 62 17.17 1.55 39.20
C VAL A 62 16.59 0.30 39.84
N CYS A 63 16.07 0.44 41.05
CA CYS A 63 15.34 -0.60 41.74
C CYS A 63 13.84 -0.46 41.44
N LEU A 64 13.28 -1.45 40.76
CA LEU A 64 11.86 -1.49 40.41
C LEU A 64 11.22 -2.72 41.01
N ALA A 65 10.32 -2.50 41.98
CA ALA A 65 9.55 -3.55 42.65
C ALA A 65 10.41 -4.71 43.15
N GLY A 66 11.58 -4.40 43.72
CA GLY A 66 12.49 -5.41 44.26
C GLY A 66 13.42 -6.07 43.24
N SER A 67 13.49 -5.56 42.00
CA SER A 67 14.38 -6.09 40.96
C SER A 67 15.29 -5.01 40.39
N CYS A 68 16.54 -5.37 40.10
CA CYS A 68 17.50 -4.43 39.52
C CYS A 68 17.31 -4.27 38.02
N GLY A 69 17.06 -3.03 37.60
CA GLY A 69 16.91 -2.60 36.22
C GLY A 69 17.92 -1.53 35.83
N LEU A 70 17.96 -1.22 34.53
CA LEU A 70 18.69 -0.08 33.99
C LEU A 70 17.69 0.88 33.36
N ARG A 71 17.80 2.16 33.73
CA ARG A 71 17.03 3.25 33.14
C ARG A 71 17.94 4.04 32.21
N GLY A 72 17.57 4.11 30.93
CA GLY A 72 18.28 4.96 29.97
C GLY A 72 18.00 6.43 30.22
N ASP A 73 19.02 7.26 30.06
CA ASP A 73 18.97 8.72 30.13
C ASP A 73 19.43 9.29 28.78
N ASP A 74 18.44 9.63 27.94
CA ASP A 74 18.69 10.16 26.59
C ASP A 74 19.48 11.47 26.63
N ALA A 75 19.39 12.26 27.72
CA ALA A 75 20.15 13.50 27.87
C ALA A 75 21.67 13.28 27.97
N ARG A 76 22.12 12.04 28.17
CA ARG A 76 23.54 11.64 28.16
C ARG A 76 24.04 11.24 26.78
N CYS A 77 23.19 11.31 25.75
CA CYS A 77 23.49 10.92 24.38
C CYS A 77 23.16 12.06 23.41
N GLU A 78 23.86 12.09 22.26
CA GLU A 78 23.44 12.84 21.07
C GLU A 78 22.36 12.06 20.28
N GLY A 79 21.38 11.50 21.01
CA GLY A 79 20.42 10.53 20.48
C GLY A 79 19.61 9.87 21.60
N ARG A 80 19.25 8.60 21.42
CA ARG A 80 18.51 7.81 22.43
C ARG A 80 19.47 6.90 23.18
N CYS A 81 19.29 6.74 24.49
CA CYS A 81 19.98 5.73 25.26
C CYS A 81 19.24 4.39 25.17
N ASP A 82 19.91 3.38 24.62
CA ASP A 82 19.52 1.99 24.81
C ASP A 82 20.24 1.41 26.05
N PRO A 83 19.52 0.97 27.10
CA PRO A 83 20.15 0.49 28.33
C PRO A 83 20.99 -0.80 28.19
N ARG A 84 20.93 -1.49 27.04
CA ARG A 84 21.73 -2.69 26.75
C ARG A 84 22.89 -2.41 25.78
N VAL A 85 22.72 -1.45 24.88
CA VAL A 85 23.67 -1.18 23.79
C VAL A 85 24.46 0.12 23.99
N GLY A 86 23.88 1.13 24.64
CA GLY A 86 24.48 2.46 24.81
C GLY A 86 23.78 3.54 23.99
N CYS A 87 24.46 4.67 23.79
CA CYS A 87 23.93 5.75 22.99
C CYS A 87 23.78 5.31 21.53
N VAL A 88 22.54 5.28 21.05
CA VAL A 88 22.22 5.14 19.63
C VAL A 88 21.90 6.52 19.09
N GLY A 89 22.55 6.91 17.98
CA GLY A 89 22.35 8.22 17.38
C GLY A 89 20.87 8.48 17.06
N ALA A 90 20.46 9.74 17.13
CA ALA A 90 19.17 10.12 16.56
C ALA A 90 19.20 9.75 15.06
N PRO A 91 18.17 9.07 14.52
CA PRO A 91 18.10 8.89 13.07
C PRO A 91 18.14 10.27 12.42
N ASP A 92 18.98 10.44 11.40
CA ASP A 92 19.11 11.69 10.66
C ASP A 92 17.71 12.14 10.21
N ALA A 93 17.22 13.26 10.74
CA ALA A 93 15.91 13.85 10.45
C ALA A 93 15.79 14.43 9.03
N ARG A 94 16.47 13.83 8.07
CA ARG A 94 16.33 14.06 6.62
C ARG A 94 16.05 12.78 5.83
N VAL A 95 15.93 11.64 6.50
CA VAL A 95 15.36 10.45 5.91
C VAL A 95 13.90 10.43 6.35
N ASP A 96 13.04 10.96 5.48
CA ASP A 96 11.64 10.59 5.43
C ASP A 96 11.55 9.07 5.64
N ALA A 97 10.68 8.63 6.53
CA ALA A 97 10.38 7.20 6.64
C ALA A 97 9.60 6.79 5.39
N GLY A 98 10.29 6.75 4.25
CA GLY A 98 9.94 5.84 3.18
C GLY A 98 9.76 4.47 3.80
N ALA A 99 8.72 3.78 3.37
CA ALA A 99 8.40 2.41 3.79
C ALA A 99 9.70 1.60 3.93
N PRO A 100 9.83 0.75 4.95
CA PRO A 100 11.06 -0.02 5.12
C PRO A 100 11.39 -0.65 3.77
N ASP A 101 12.61 -0.39 3.29
CA ASP A 101 13.23 -1.19 2.23
C ASP A 101 13.40 -2.61 2.80
N ALA A 102 12.28 -3.33 2.96
CA ALA A 102 12.26 -4.75 2.70
C ALA A 102 12.73 -4.83 1.26
N GLY A 103 14.05 -5.04 1.08
CA GLY A 103 14.67 -5.06 -0.23
C GLY A 103 13.77 -5.82 -1.19
N ALA A 104 13.50 -5.22 -2.37
CA ALA A 104 12.47 -5.62 -3.34
C ALA A 104 11.92 -7.02 -3.05
N ALA A 105 10.66 -7.08 -2.57
CA ALA A 105 10.03 -8.34 -2.17
C ALA A 105 10.40 -9.41 -3.19
N ASP A 106 11.04 -10.49 -2.72
CA ASP A 106 11.51 -11.55 -3.62
C ASP A 106 10.29 -12.05 -4.39
N CYS A 107 10.24 -11.70 -5.67
CA CYS A 107 9.09 -11.99 -6.53
C CYS A 107 8.70 -13.46 -6.39
N ALA A 108 9.70 -14.36 -6.39
CA ALA A 108 9.48 -15.81 -6.32
C ALA A 108 8.82 -16.26 -5.00
N ALA A 109 8.94 -15.47 -3.93
CA ALA A 109 8.34 -15.76 -2.64
C ALA A 109 6.88 -15.26 -2.51
N VAL A 110 6.50 -14.22 -3.26
CA VAL A 110 5.21 -13.52 -3.08
C VAL A 110 4.26 -13.60 -4.28
N CYS A 111 4.78 -13.87 -5.48
CA CYS A 111 3.96 -13.93 -6.68
C CYS A 111 3.08 -15.20 -6.70
N PRO A 112 1.76 -15.07 -6.90
CA PRO A 112 0.88 -16.24 -7.07
C PRO A 112 1.02 -16.91 -8.44
N GLY A 113 1.67 -16.25 -9.40
CA GLY A 113 1.94 -16.76 -10.74
C GLY A 113 3.42 -17.11 -10.95
N GLU A 114 3.95 -16.76 -12.12
CA GLU A 114 5.34 -17.01 -12.49
C GLU A 114 6.16 -15.71 -12.41
N CYS A 115 7.37 -15.77 -11.85
CA CYS A 115 8.27 -14.62 -11.84
C CYS A 115 9.23 -14.66 -13.02
N VAL A 116 9.08 -13.70 -13.92
CA VAL A 116 9.92 -13.55 -15.11
C VAL A 116 10.69 -12.23 -15.00
N ALA A 117 12.01 -12.33 -14.86
CA ALA A 117 12.90 -11.17 -14.73
C ALA A 117 12.49 -10.15 -13.64
N GLY A 118 11.92 -10.63 -12.53
CA GLY A 118 11.45 -9.79 -11.42
C GLY A 118 10.04 -9.20 -11.59
N VAL A 119 9.33 -9.59 -12.66
CA VAL A 119 7.91 -9.25 -12.87
C VAL A 119 7.06 -10.47 -12.53
N CYS A 120 6.02 -10.28 -11.73
CA CYS A 120 5.03 -11.30 -11.42
C CYS A 120 4.03 -11.42 -12.58
N GLU A 121 4.12 -12.50 -13.35
CA GLU A 121 3.21 -12.81 -14.46
C GLU A 121 2.06 -13.71 -13.98
N ILE A 122 0.82 -13.23 -14.10
CA ILE A 122 -0.40 -13.96 -13.75
C ILE A 122 -1.22 -14.17 -15.03
N ILE A 123 -1.54 -15.42 -15.37
CA ILE A 123 -2.18 -15.78 -16.64
C ILE A 123 -3.48 -16.52 -16.38
N ASN A 124 -4.60 -16.02 -16.93
CA ASN A 124 -5.91 -16.68 -16.95
C ASN A 124 -6.43 -17.11 -15.57
N GLU A 125 -6.07 -16.36 -14.54
CA GLU A 125 -6.60 -16.60 -13.20
C GLU A 125 -8.02 -16.08 -13.08
N ARG A 126 -8.84 -16.74 -12.24
CA ARG A 126 -10.20 -16.25 -11.98
C ARG A 126 -10.16 -14.87 -11.34
N THR A 127 -9.23 -14.66 -10.40
CA THR A 127 -9.03 -13.40 -9.68
C THR A 127 -7.53 -13.13 -9.64
N ALA A 128 -7.04 -12.18 -10.42
CA ALA A 128 -5.62 -11.85 -10.44
C ALA A 128 -5.32 -10.80 -9.36
N ARG A 129 -4.48 -11.16 -8.39
CA ARG A 129 -4.05 -10.24 -7.32
C ARG A 129 -2.53 -10.09 -7.39
N CYS A 130 -2.08 -8.93 -7.82
CA CYS A 130 -0.68 -8.58 -7.83
C CYS A 130 -0.18 -8.34 -6.40
N PRO A 131 1.02 -8.83 -6.05
CA PRO A 131 1.64 -8.55 -4.76
C PRO A 131 2.16 -7.11 -4.70
N ASP A 132 2.09 -6.51 -3.50
CA ASP A 132 2.64 -5.18 -3.25
C ASP A 132 4.18 -5.19 -3.37
N GLY A 133 4.75 -4.09 -3.86
CA GLY A 133 6.19 -3.87 -4.04
C GLY A 133 6.84 -4.63 -5.20
N VAL A 134 6.08 -5.41 -5.99
CA VAL A 134 6.60 -6.20 -7.12
C VAL A 134 5.87 -5.82 -8.41
N PRO A 135 6.59 -5.44 -9.49
CA PRO A 135 5.99 -5.20 -10.78
C PRO A 135 5.17 -6.42 -11.25
N CYS A 136 3.98 -6.18 -11.80
CA CYS A 136 3.04 -7.23 -12.13
C CYS A 136 2.57 -7.13 -13.58
N ARG A 137 2.43 -8.27 -14.25
CA ARG A 137 1.78 -8.37 -15.55
C ARG A 137 0.66 -9.40 -15.48
N VAL A 138 -0.55 -8.97 -15.76
CA VAL A 138 -1.73 -9.84 -15.79
C VAL A 138 -2.19 -10.01 -17.23
N ARG A 139 -2.32 -11.25 -17.68
CA ARG A 139 -2.85 -11.60 -19.00
C ARG A 139 -4.12 -12.41 -18.85
N CYS A 140 -5.22 -11.85 -19.32
CA CYS A 140 -6.52 -12.49 -19.26
C CYS A 140 -7.03 -12.78 -20.67
N SER A 141 -7.38 -14.04 -20.92
CA SER A 141 -7.93 -14.51 -22.19
C SER A 141 -9.46 -14.59 -22.14
N VAL A 142 -10.07 -15.20 -23.17
CA VAL A 142 -11.52 -15.34 -23.37
C VAL A 142 -12.29 -15.74 -22.10
N ASN A 143 -13.09 -14.80 -21.57
CA ASN A 143 -13.91 -14.95 -20.36
C ASN A 143 -13.14 -15.29 -19.06
N GLU A 144 -11.88 -14.90 -18.97
CA GLU A 144 -11.09 -15.03 -17.74
C GLU A 144 -11.19 -13.79 -16.84
N CYS A 145 -10.46 -13.80 -15.71
CA CYS A 145 -10.40 -12.69 -14.76
C CYS A 145 -11.78 -12.22 -14.27
N ARG A 146 -12.74 -13.14 -14.17
CA ARG A 146 -14.14 -12.87 -13.78
C ARG A 146 -14.29 -12.31 -12.37
N GLY A 147 -13.34 -12.63 -11.49
CA GLY A 147 -13.24 -12.12 -10.13
C GLY A 147 -12.55 -10.76 -10.04
N GLY A 148 -12.01 -10.25 -11.14
CA GLY A 148 -11.31 -8.98 -11.23
C GLY A 148 -9.79 -9.10 -11.19
N VAL A 149 -9.15 -7.98 -11.51
CA VAL A 149 -7.69 -7.76 -11.46
C VAL A 149 -7.40 -6.67 -10.43
N PHE A 150 -6.47 -6.92 -9.52
CA PHE A 150 -6.12 -6.01 -8.42
C PHE A 150 -4.60 -5.78 -8.42
N CYS A 151 -4.16 -4.57 -8.77
CA CYS A 151 -2.76 -4.26 -9.10
C CYS A 151 -1.81 -3.97 -7.92
N GLY A 152 -2.33 -3.70 -6.72
CA GLY A 152 -1.48 -3.34 -5.57
C GLY A 152 -0.91 -1.92 -5.66
N ASP A 153 0.35 -1.75 -5.26
CA ASP A 153 1.06 -0.45 -5.21
C ASP A 153 2.26 -0.31 -6.19
N ALA A 154 2.69 -1.42 -6.80
CA ALA A 154 3.79 -1.45 -7.77
C ALA A 154 3.30 -1.25 -9.22
N PRO A 155 4.19 -1.03 -10.21
CA PRO A 155 3.79 -0.93 -11.61
C PRO A 155 3.04 -2.18 -12.10
N CYS A 156 1.92 -1.98 -12.79
CA CYS A 156 1.01 -3.05 -13.17
C CYS A 156 0.60 -2.92 -14.64
N THR A 157 0.80 -3.97 -15.42
CA THR A 157 0.28 -4.07 -16.80
C THR A 157 -0.83 -5.11 -16.85
N VAL A 158 -1.99 -4.75 -17.39
CA VAL A 158 -3.15 -5.63 -17.56
C VAL A 158 -3.48 -5.73 -19.04
N GLU A 159 -3.31 -6.93 -19.60
CA GLU A 159 -3.60 -7.24 -21.00
C GLU A 159 -4.86 -8.12 -21.06
N CYS A 160 -5.96 -7.54 -21.51
CA CYS A 160 -7.25 -8.19 -21.68
C CYS A 160 -7.41 -8.55 -23.17
N VAL A 161 -7.27 -9.83 -23.50
CA VAL A 161 -7.29 -10.32 -24.89
C VAL A 161 -8.41 -11.33 -25.11
N GLY A 162 -9.02 -11.28 -26.30
CA GLY A 162 -10.11 -12.18 -26.67
C GLY A 162 -11.42 -11.90 -25.92
N LEU A 163 -12.54 -12.37 -26.49
CA LEU A 163 -13.90 -12.00 -26.06
C LEU A 163 -14.12 -12.02 -24.54
N GLY A 164 -14.38 -10.85 -23.95
CA GLY A 164 -14.61 -10.70 -22.51
C GLY A 164 -13.38 -11.01 -21.64
N GLY A 165 -12.19 -10.62 -22.09
CA GLY A 165 -10.90 -10.92 -21.47
C GLY A 165 -10.81 -10.57 -19.98
N CYS A 166 -11.37 -9.43 -19.58
CA CYS A 166 -11.36 -8.94 -18.19
C CYS A 166 -12.78 -8.70 -17.68
N ARG A 167 -13.59 -9.76 -17.61
CA ARG A 167 -15.02 -9.66 -17.25
C ARG A 167 -15.30 -9.09 -15.86
N GLY A 168 -14.31 -9.09 -14.97
CA GLY A 168 -14.39 -8.48 -13.66
C GLY A 168 -14.06 -6.98 -13.68
N VAL A 169 -13.92 -6.40 -12.49
CA VAL A 169 -13.36 -5.05 -12.34
C VAL A 169 -11.84 -5.09 -12.48
N VAL A 170 -11.25 -4.06 -13.08
CA VAL A 170 -9.81 -3.79 -12.99
C VAL A 170 -9.60 -2.68 -11.97
N GLU A 171 -8.97 -2.99 -10.85
CA GLU A 171 -8.65 -2.04 -9.77
C GLU A 171 -7.15 -1.78 -9.73
N CYS A 172 -6.74 -0.60 -10.18
CA CYS A 172 -5.34 -0.19 -10.22
C CYS A 172 -4.76 0.08 -8.81
N GLY A 173 -5.61 0.29 -7.79
CA GLY A 173 -5.17 0.43 -6.41
C GLY A 173 -4.31 1.67 -6.17
N ALA A 174 -3.16 1.48 -5.52
CA ALA A 174 -2.17 2.54 -5.26
C ALA A 174 -0.99 2.48 -6.25
N SER A 175 -1.12 1.71 -7.33
CA SER A 175 -0.06 1.52 -8.32
C SER A 175 0.47 2.86 -8.83
N SER A 176 1.80 2.99 -8.84
CA SER A 176 2.47 4.17 -9.38
C SER A 176 2.23 4.35 -10.88
N ASP A 177 2.08 3.23 -11.62
CA ASP A 177 1.86 3.18 -13.07
C ASP A 177 1.03 1.94 -13.41
N CYS A 178 -0.22 2.15 -13.80
CA CYS A 178 -1.17 1.12 -14.19
C CYS A 178 -1.48 1.25 -15.68
N ASP A 179 -1.07 0.28 -16.49
CA ASP A 179 -1.33 0.22 -17.93
C ASP A 179 -2.37 -0.86 -18.23
N VAL A 180 -3.56 -0.46 -18.71
CA VAL A 180 -4.68 -1.37 -19.01
C VAL A 180 -4.94 -1.37 -20.51
N GLN A 181 -4.68 -2.52 -21.14
CA GLN A 181 -4.90 -2.74 -22.57
C GLN A 181 -6.12 -3.65 -22.77
N CYS A 182 -7.18 -3.06 -23.29
CA CYS A 182 -8.43 -3.73 -23.63
C CYS A 182 -8.44 -3.96 -25.15
N ASP A 183 -8.00 -5.16 -25.55
CA ASP A 183 -7.93 -5.64 -26.93
C ASP A 183 -8.98 -6.71 -27.18
N SER A 184 -10.18 -6.51 -26.64
CA SER A 184 -11.20 -7.55 -26.65
C SER A 184 -12.59 -6.98 -26.65
N PHE A 185 -13.42 -7.34 -27.62
CA PHE A 185 -14.84 -6.97 -27.62
C PHE A 185 -15.52 -7.20 -26.25
N ARG A 186 -16.01 -6.11 -25.62
CA ARG A 186 -16.63 -6.11 -24.28
C ARG A 186 -15.74 -6.70 -23.17
N GLY A 187 -14.46 -6.45 -23.27
CA GLY A 187 -13.39 -6.95 -22.42
C GLY A 187 -13.39 -6.37 -21.03
N CYS A 188 -13.50 -5.04 -20.95
CA CYS A 188 -13.26 -4.27 -19.73
C CYS A 188 -14.54 -3.52 -19.30
N PRO A 189 -15.37 -4.12 -18.43
CA PRO A 189 -16.65 -3.53 -18.06
C PRO A 189 -16.54 -2.39 -17.04
N ASP A 190 -15.54 -2.43 -16.15
CA ASP A 190 -15.32 -1.42 -15.10
C ASP A 190 -13.83 -1.33 -14.78
N ILE A 191 -13.24 -0.16 -15.02
CA ILE A 191 -11.85 0.18 -14.70
C ILE A 191 -11.86 1.27 -13.65
N ARG A 192 -11.18 1.01 -12.54
CA ARG A 192 -11.01 1.94 -11.41
C ARG A 192 -9.55 2.28 -11.28
N CYS A 193 -9.19 3.46 -11.79
CA CYS A 193 -7.85 3.99 -11.66
C CYS A 193 -7.54 4.36 -10.20
N GLY A 194 -6.25 4.40 -9.90
CA GLY A 194 -5.71 4.82 -8.62
C GLY A 194 -5.31 6.29 -8.59
N THR A 195 -4.49 6.66 -7.60
CA THR A 195 -3.88 7.99 -7.51
C THR A 195 -2.56 8.11 -8.29
N GLY A 196 -2.03 7.02 -8.83
CA GLY A 196 -0.87 7.04 -9.72
C GLY A 196 -1.22 7.37 -11.17
N ARG A 197 -0.28 7.12 -12.07
CA ARG A 197 -0.54 7.19 -13.52
C ARG A 197 -1.39 6.00 -13.95
N CYS A 198 -2.48 6.25 -14.66
CA CYS A 198 -3.38 5.23 -15.20
C CYS A 198 -3.51 5.44 -16.71
N THR A 199 -2.98 4.51 -17.50
CA THR A 199 -3.12 4.51 -18.96
C THR A 199 -4.15 3.46 -19.34
N VAL A 200 -5.16 3.83 -20.11
CA VAL A 200 -6.24 2.93 -20.54
C VAL A 200 -6.40 3.01 -22.05
N ALA A 201 -6.16 1.89 -22.73
CA ALA A 201 -6.35 1.75 -24.17
C ALA A 201 -7.55 0.84 -24.47
N CYS A 202 -8.59 1.40 -25.09
CA CYS A 202 -9.83 0.73 -25.45
C CYS A 202 -9.86 0.56 -26.97
N ARG A 203 -9.31 -0.55 -27.47
CA ARG A 203 -9.01 -0.73 -28.90
C ARG A 203 -10.17 -1.34 -29.69
N GLU A 204 -11.02 -2.14 -29.05
CA GLU A 204 -12.14 -2.83 -29.70
C GLU A 204 -13.50 -2.19 -29.36
N ASP A 205 -14.54 -2.57 -30.09
CA ASP A 205 -15.90 -2.03 -29.92
C ASP A 205 -16.52 -2.44 -28.56
N ASP A 206 -17.37 -1.56 -28.01
CA ASP A 206 -18.03 -1.72 -26.71
C ASP A 206 -17.06 -2.04 -25.54
N ASP A 207 -15.78 -1.66 -25.66
CA ASP A 207 -14.81 -1.78 -24.58
C ASP A 207 -14.85 -0.61 -23.61
N CYS A 208 -14.33 -0.83 -22.40
CA CYS A 208 -14.22 0.19 -21.36
C CYS A 208 -15.56 0.86 -21.05
N ASN A 209 -16.59 0.06 -20.72
CA ASN A 209 -17.93 0.59 -20.45
C ASN A 209 -17.94 1.65 -19.34
N ARG A 210 -17.05 1.50 -18.37
CA ARG A 210 -16.85 2.47 -17.31
C ARG A 210 -15.37 2.63 -16.99
N VAL A 211 -14.90 3.87 -16.96
CA VAL A 211 -13.58 4.25 -16.44
C VAL A 211 -13.77 5.34 -15.40
N THR A 212 -13.26 5.10 -14.18
CA THR A 212 -13.34 6.06 -13.08
C THR A 212 -11.94 6.52 -12.71
N CYS A 213 -11.71 7.83 -12.78
CA CYS A 213 -10.46 8.49 -12.45
C CYS A 213 -10.63 9.32 -11.17
N PRO A 214 -10.12 8.84 -10.02
CA PRO A 214 -10.32 9.50 -8.73
C PRO A 214 -9.50 10.81 -8.62
N PRO A 215 -9.82 11.66 -7.64
CA PRO A 215 -9.03 12.86 -7.38
C PRO A 215 -7.57 12.51 -7.05
N GLY A 216 -6.64 13.30 -7.59
CA GLY A 216 -5.19 13.11 -7.41
C GLY A 216 -4.56 12.07 -8.33
N GLY A 217 -5.34 11.32 -9.12
CA GLY A 217 -4.83 10.43 -10.17
C GLY A 217 -4.60 11.17 -11.50
N THR A 218 -3.65 10.67 -12.30
CA THR A 218 -3.44 11.12 -13.68
C THR A 218 -3.86 10.03 -14.66
N CYS A 219 -4.88 10.32 -15.47
CA CYS A 219 -5.48 9.38 -16.40
C CYS A 219 -5.21 9.77 -17.85
N GLU A 220 -4.71 8.82 -18.63
CA GLU A 220 -4.57 8.91 -20.08
C GLU A 220 -5.45 7.83 -20.72
N ILE A 221 -6.52 8.23 -21.41
CA ILE A 221 -7.54 7.32 -21.92
C ILE A 221 -7.65 7.48 -23.44
N ALA A 222 -7.43 6.39 -24.17
CA ALA A 222 -7.59 6.32 -25.62
C ALA A 222 -8.75 5.41 -26.00
N CYS A 223 -9.76 5.97 -26.66
CA CYS A 223 -10.99 5.28 -27.06
C CYS A 223 -11.04 5.18 -28.58
N GLU A 224 -10.69 4.02 -29.11
CA GLU A 224 -10.58 3.78 -30.57
C GLU A 224 -11.79 3.02 -31.13
N GLY A 225 -12.33 2.05 -30.36
CA GLY A 225 -13.48 1.25 -30.78
C GLY A 225 -14.81 2.02 -30.76
N VAL A 226 -15.75 1.60 -31.61
CA VAL A 226 -17.10 2.20 -31.68
C VAL A 226 -17.86 1.89 -30.39
N GLY A 227 -18.47 2.92 -29.80
CA GLY A 227 -19.17 2.80 -28.52
C GLY A 227 -18.28 2.42 -27.33
N SER A 228 -16.95 2.40 -27.52
CA SER A 228 -16.02 2.27 -26.41
C SER A 228 -16.08 3.49 -25.50
N CYS A 229 -15.67 3.36 -24.23
CA CYS A 229 -15.71 4.49 -23.30
C CYS A 229 -17.14 5.05 -23.11
N ALA A 230 -18.09 4.15 -22.88
CA ALA A 230 -19.49 4.50 -22.72
C ALA A 230 -19.77 5.34 -21.45
N GLY A 231 -18.84 5.38 -20.50
CA GLY A 231 -18.94 6.15 -19.27
C GLY A 231 -17.57 6.45 -18.65
N ILE A 232 -17.03 7.64 -18.91
CA ILE A 232 -15.82 8.13 -18.26
C ILE A 232 -16.22 9.14 -17.18
N ILE A 233 -15.73 8.95 -15.96
CA ILE A 233 -15.93 9.86 -14.83
C ILE A 233 -14.58 10.35 -14.36
N CYS A 234 -14.36 11.66 -14.50
CA CYS A 234 -13.10 12.32 -14.14
C CYS A 234 -13.28 13.22 -12.92
N GLU A 235 -12.52 12.89 -11.86
CA GLU A 235 -12.36 13.71 -10.65
C GLU A 235 -10.89 14.18 -10.48
N GLY A 236 -9.93 13.47 -11.09
CA GLY A 236 -8.51 13.82 -11.13
C GLY A 236 -8.10 14.63 -12.37
N ASP A 237 -6.88 14.40 -12.86
CA ASP A 237 -6.36 14.97 -14.10
C ASP A 237 -6.57 13.98 -15.24
N CYS A 238 -7.36 14.34 -16.24
CA CYS A 238 -7.73 13.46 -17.35
C CYS A 238 -7.28 14.02 -18.69
N ALA A 239 -6.65 13.18 -19.50
CA ALA A 239 -6.42 13.39 -20.92
C ALA A 239 -7.13 12.28 -21.70
N ILE A 240 -8.14 12.64 -22.49
CA ILE A 240 -9.03 11.70 -23.19
C ILE A 240 -8.97 11.95 -24.69
N THR A 241 -8.72 10.90 -25.47
CA THR A 241 -8.80 10.93 -26.93
C THR A 241 -9.93 10.02 -27.39
N CYS A 242 -10.92 10.60 -28.08
CA CYS A 242 -12.10 9.92 -28.59
C CYS A 242 -12.07 9.84 -30.12
N GLY A 243 -12.20 8.64 -30.68
CA GLY A 243 -12.60 8.47 -32.09
C GLY A 243 -14.03 8.97 -32.35
N ASP A 244 -14.40 9.13 -33.63
CA ASP A 244 -15.65 9.79 -34.09
C ASP A 244 -16.97 9.26 -33.46
N THR A 245 -16.97 8.00 -33.01
CA THR A 245 -18.15 7.32 -32.42
C THR A 245 -17.79 6.49 -31.18
N ALA A 246 -16.60 6.71 -30.61
CA ALA A 246 -16.16 5.98 -29.44
C ALA A 246 -16.93 6.48 -28.20
N CYS A 247 -16.56 7.64 -27.69
CA CYS A 247 -17.07 8.19 -26.44
C CYS A 247 -18.59 8.48 -26.47
N GLN A 248 -19.31 7.99 -25.45
CA GLN A 248 -20.77 8.16 -25.33
C GLN A 248 -21.23 8.86 -24.06
N ALA A 249 -20.39 8.93 -23.02
CA ALA A 249 -20.64 9.77 -21.86
C ALA A 249 -19.31 10.07 -21.17
N VAL A 250 -18.83 11.31 -21.30
CA VAL A 250 -17.61 11.77 -20.61
C VAL A 250 -18.01 12.87 -19.64
N ASP A 251 -17.77 12.65 -18.35
CA ASP A 251 -18.08 13.61 -17.29
C ASP A 251 -16.80 14.16 -16.66
N CYS A 252 -16.48 15.40 -17.03
CA CYS A 252 -15.34 16.16 -16.52
C CYS A 252 -15.75 17.21 -15.48
N ARG A 253 -17.02 17.29 -15.06
CA ARG A 253 -17.52 18.43 -14.26
C ARG A 253 -16.82 18.56 -12.90
N ALA A 254 -16.43 17.43 -12.32
CA ALA A 254 -15.75 17.35 -11.03
C ALA A 254 -14.21 17.27 -11.16
N ALA A 255 -13.68 17.21 -12.38
CA ALA A 255 -12.25 17.04 -12.63
C ALA A 255 -11.45 18.25 -12.14
N CYS A 256 -10.19 17.99 -11.78
CA CYS A 256 -9.21 19.04 -11.52
C CYS A 256 -8.69 19.62 -12.85
N ALA A 257 -8.27 18.75 -13.77
CA ALA A 257 -7.97 19.09 -15.16
C ALA A 257 -8.63 18.05 -16.07
N CYS A 258 -9.18 18.48 -17.21
CA CYS A 258 -9.79 17.58 -18.17
C CYS A 258 -9.60 18.10 -19.59
N ASP A 259 -8.72 17.44 -20.34
CA ASP A 259 -8.50 17.68 -21.75
C ASP A 259 -9.16 16.56 -22.55
N VAL A 260 -10.14 16.92 -23.38
CA VAL A 260 -10.89 15.97 -24.22
C VAL A 260 -10.70 16.33 -25.68
N GLY A 261 -9.95 15.52 -26.40
CA GLY A 261 -9.87 15.55 -27.86
C GLY A 261 -10.94 14.63 -28.45
N CYS A 262 -11.97 15.19 -29.08
CA CYS A 262 -13.01 14.42 -29.75
C CYS A 262 -13.40 15.07 -31.08
N THR A 263 -13.98 14.26 -31.96
CA THR A 263 -14.51 14.69 -33.26
C THR A 263 -15.93 14.17 -33.46
N GLY A 264 -16.69 14.86 -34.33
CA GLY A 264 -18.02 14.40 -34.74
C GLY A 264 -19.02 14.27 -33.59
N SER A 265 -19.77 13.16 -33.59
CA SER A 265 -20.84 12.88 -32.63
C SER A 265 -20.35 12.49 -31.24
N ALA A 266 -19.11 11.97 -31.10
CA ALA A 266 -18.55 11.60 -29.80
C ALA A 266 -18.54 12.78 -28.82
N CYS A 267 -18.37 14.00 -29.33
CA CYS A 267 -18.36 15.22 -28.55
C CYS A 267 -19.72 15.63 -27.97
N ALA A 268 -20.83 15.14 -28.54
CA ALA A 268 -22.16 15.59 -28.13
C ALA A 268 -22.54 15.19 -26.70
N THR A 269 -21.78 14.28 -26.10
CA THR A 269 -22.05 13.68 -24.79
C THR A 269 -20.99 14.06 -23.74
N VAL A 270 -20.05 14.93 -24.12
CA VAL A 270 -18.99 15.41 -23.24
C VAL A 270 -19.54 16.52 -22.34
N MET A 271 -19.44 16.33 -21.03
CA MET A 271 -19.82 17.30 -20.01
C MET A 271 -18.57 17.92 -19.41
N CYS A 272 -18.20 19.10 -19.90
CA CYS A 272 -17.11 19.87 -19.35
C CYS A 272 -17.50 20.58 -18.05
N ARG A 273 -16.49 20.92 -17.25
CA ARG A 273 -16.66 21.94 -16.21
C ARG A 273 -17.04 23.28 -16.87
N PRO A 274 -18.00 24.04 -16.31
CA PRO A 274 -18.36 25.34 -16.84
C PRO A 274 -17.14 26.28 -16.98
N GLY A 275 -16.95 26.84 -18.17
CA GLY A 275 -15.82 27.71 -18.50
C GLY A 275 -14.66 26.99 -19.20
N CYS A 276 -14.59 25.65 -19.17
CA CYS A 276 -13.54 24.85 -19.81
C CYS A 276 -13.94 24.35 -21.21
N GLU A 277 -15.10 24.76 -21.74
CA GLU A 277 -15.57 24.37 -23.07
C GLU A 277 -14.69 25.02 -24.16
N SER A 278 -14.00 24.21 -24.96
CA SER A 278 -13.14 24.70 -26.04
C SER A 278 -13.29 23.85 -27.29
N GLY A 279 -13.80 24.45 -28.37
CA GLY A 279 -14.06 23.74 -29.62
C GLY A 279 -15.10 22.63 -29.44
N SER A 280 -14.71 21.40 -29.77
CA SER A 280 -15.57 20.22 -29.67
C SER A 280 -15.49 19.52 -28.31
N GLY A 281 -14.57 19.90 -27.42
CA GLY A 281 -14.30 19.18 -26.18
C GLY A 281 -14.03 20.07 -24.98
N CYS A 282 -13.31 19.52 -24.00
CA CYS A 282 -12.85 20.24 -22.81
C CYS A 282 -11.37 20.58 -22.97
N THR A 283 -10.96 21.77 -22.54
CA THR A 283 -9.55 22.12 -22.44
C THR A 283 -9.30 22.81 -21.11
N SER A 284 -8.33 22.32 -20.36
CA SER A 284 -7.84 22.96 -19.15
C SER A 284 -6.50 23.65 -19.41
N THR A 285 -6.35 24.91 -18.98
CA THR A 285 -5.10 25.68 -19.13
C THR A 285 -4.50 26.02 -17.78
N GLY A 286 -3.42 25.34 -17.40
CA GLY A 286 -2.66 25.57 -16.17
C GLY A 286 -2.61 24.34 -15.26
N ALA A 287 -1.77 24.37 -14.22
CA ALA A 287 -1.70 23.31 -13.22
C ALA A 287 -2.71 23.61 -12.08
N GLY A 288 -3.55 22.62 -11.73
CA GLY A 288 -4.47 22.68 -10.59
C GLY A 288 -5.96 22.71 -10.94
N CYS A 289 -6.82 22.55 -9.93
CA CYS A 289 -8.24 22.18 -10.08
C CYS A 289 -9.20 23.27 -10.60
N ASP A 290 -8.71 24.39 -11.16
CA ASP A 290 -9.52 25.56 -11.57
C ASP A 290 -9.00 26.24 -12.85
N ALA A 291 -8.24 25.52 -13.65
CA ALA A 291 -7.54 26.07 -14.81
C ALA A 291 -8.39 25.90 -16.09
N CYS A 292 -9.40 26.75 -16.28
CA CYS A 292 -10.10 26.89 -17.57
C CYS A 292 -9.55 28.09 -18.37
N PRO A 293 -9.52 28.04 -19.72
CA PRO A 293 -9.06 29.14 -20.58
C PRO A 293 -9.94 30.40 -20.57
#